data_AF-A0A9E2RGQ6-F1
#
_entry.id   AF-A0A9E2RGQ6-F1
#
_cell.length_a   1.000
_cell.length_b   1.000
_cell.length_c   1.000
_cell.angle_alpha   90.00
_cell.angle_beta   90.00
_cell.angle_gamma   90.00
#
_symmetry.space_group_name_H-M   'P 1'
#
loop_
_entity.id
_entity.type
_entity.pdbx_description
1 polymer ?
#
loop_
_entity_poly.entity_id
_entity_poly.type
_entity_poly.pdbx_seq_one_letter_code
_entity_poly.pdbx_strand_id
1 'polypeptide(L)'
;MHNWRGGLLKTIFASALMTTAPVALAATAGQEYFASPEAGTEALVEAVKANDQPVLRTILGPHSRRLMSSGDKVADQQSREAFIKAYSEANKVVLDGDQQAVLVIGQDEWPMPIPLVKSPAGWRFDSPQG
;
A
#
# COMPACT_ATOMS: atom_id res chain seq x y z
N MET A 1 -30.32 19.30 -30.76
CA MET A 1 -30.68 19.99 -29.50
C MET A 1 -29.69 19.54 -28.44
N HIS A 2 -28.93 20.50 -27.92
CA HIS A 2 -28.12 20.51 -26.69
C HIS A 2 -27.06 19.41 -26.54
N ASN A 3 -25.81 19.61 -26.98
CA ASN A 3 -24.76 20.55 -26.52
C ASN A 3 -24.36 20.31 -25.04
N TRP A 4 -23.20 19.70 -24.83
CA TRP A 4 -22.43 19.84 -23.59
C TRP A 4 -21.12 20.54 -23.91
N ARG A 5 -21.04 21.83 -23.57
CA ARG A 5 -19.82 22.65 -23.55
C ARG A 5 -19.51 22.95 -22.08
N GLY A 6 -18.25 22.75 -21.73
CA GLY A 6 -17.58 23.23 -20.51
C GLY A 6 -16.33 22.37 -20.36
N GLY A 7 -15.11 22.85 -20.53
CA GLY A 7 -14.56 24.15 -20.17
C GLY A 7 -13.34 23.84 -19.30
N LEU A 8 -12.16 24.14 -19.83
CA LEU A 8 -10.81 24.04 -19.24
C LEU A 8 -10.77 24.23 -17.72
N LEU A 9 -9.91 23.47 -17.03
CA LEU A 9 -9.02 23.99 -16.00
C LEU A 9 -7.77 23.10 -15.93
N LYS A 10 -6.69 23.56 -16.57
CA LYS A 10 -5.33 23.14 -16.24
C LYS A 10 -5.00 23.76 -14.89
N THR A 11 -5.10 22.99 -13.81
CA THR A 11 -4.55 23.36 -12.51
C THR A 11 -3.26 22.61 -12.30
N ILE A 12 -2.15 23.32 -12.53
CA ILE A 12 -0.83 22.97 -12.03
C ILE A 12 -0.91 23.14 -10.51
N PHE A 13 -1.00 22.03 -9.76
CA PHE A 13 -0.68 22.07 -8.34
C PHE A 13 0.81 21.80 -8.19
N ALA A 14 1.59 22.88 -8.18
CA ALA A 14 2.85 22.90 -7.47
C ALA A 14 2.51 23.08 -5.99
N SER A 15 2.75 22.07 -5.14
CA SER A 15 2.75 22.26 -3.68
C SER A 15 3.48 21.13 -2.96
N ALA A 16 4.61 21.52 -2.38
CA ALA A 16 5.21 21.08 -1.13
C ALA A 16 5.24 19.57 -0.81
N LEU A 17 6.46 19.00 -0.84
CA LEU A 17 6.84 17.88 0.01
C LEU A 17 6.66 18.31 1.48
N MET A 18 5.46 18.14 2.03
CA MET A 18 5.29 17.91 3.45
C MET A 18 5.53 16.42 3.66
N THR A 19 6.71 16.07 4.18
CA THR A 19 6.98 14.76 4.78
C THR A 19 6.05 14.61 5.99
N THR A 20 4.83 14.16 5.75
CA THR A 20 3.91 13.75 6.80
C THR A 20 4.30 12.32 7.13
N ALA A 21 4.92 12.13 8.29
CA ALA A 21 5.19 10.79 8.79
C ALA A 21 3.84 10.07 8.96
N PRO A 22 3.71 8.79 8.56
CA PRO A 22 2.47 8.04 8.74
C PRO A 22 2.14 7.99 10.23
N VAL A 23 1.00 8.60 10.61
CA VAL A 23 0.47 8.52 11.97
C VAL A 23 -0.21 7.17 12.11
N ALA A 24 0.51 6.18 12.65
CA ALA A 24 -0.05 4.90 13.03
C ALA A 24 -1.01 5.08 14.22
N LEU A 25 -2.25 4.60 14.11
CA LEU A 25 -3.15 4.50 15.26
C LEU A 25 -2.81 3.24 16.05
N ALA A 26 -2.85 3.35 17.38
CA ALA A 26 -2.39 2.34 18.33
C ALA A 26 -2.74 0.89 17.92
N ALA A 27 -1.70 0.05 17.83
CA ALA A 27 -1.80 -1.36 17.48
C ALA A 27 -2.63 -2.13 18.53
N THR A 28 -3.76 -2.70 18.11
CA THR A 28 -4.40 -3.78 18.89
C THR A 28 -3.56 -5.04 18.68
N ALA A 29 -3.24 -5.75 19.77
CA ALA A 29 -2.17 -6.75 19.81
C ALA A 29 -2.14 -7.69 18.59
N GLY A 30 -1.24 -7.40 17.64
CA GLY A 30 -0.92 -8.27 16.50
C GLY A 30 -0.76 -7.59 15.13
N GLN A 31 -1.45 -6.47 14.88
CA GLN A 31 -1.40 -5.79 13.56
C GLN A 31 -1.54 -4.26 13.69
N GLU A 32 -0.86 -3.53 12.80
CA GLU A 32 -0.90 -2.08 12.69
C GLU A 32 -2.13 -1.57 11.93
N TYR A 33 -2.60 -0.39 12.32
CA TYR A 33 -3.72 0.31 11.70
C TYR A 33 -3.28 1.72 11.26
N PHE A 34 -3.75 2.11 10.09
CA PHE A 34 -3.34 3.33 9.42
C PHE A 34 -4.51 4.31 9.29
N ALA A 35 -4.20 5.60 9.34
CA ALA A 35 -5.19 6.65 9.14
C ALA A 35 -5.78 6.66 7.72
N SER A 36 -5.00 6.22 6.72
CA SER A 36 -5.42 6.14 5.32
C SER A 36 -4.77 4.94 4.61
N PRO A 37 -5.28 4.54 3.43
CA PRO A 37 -4.64 3.54 2.59
C PRO A 37 -3.22 3.91 2.16
N GLU A 38 -2.97 5.19 1.91
CA GLU A 38 -1.67 5.73 1.51
C GLU A 38 -0.65 5.55 2.64
N ALA A 39 -1.03 5.89 3.88
CA ALA A 39 -0.15 5.71 5.03
C ALA A 39 0.24 4.23 5.24
N GLY A 40 -0.69 3.29 5.03
CA GLY A 40 -0.37 1.86 5.10
C GLY A 40 0.51 1.38 3.95
N THR A 41 0.29 1.92 2.75
CA THR A 41 1.13 1.64 1.57
C THR A 41 2.56 2.13 1.77
N GLU A 42 2.73 3.35 2.29
CA GLU A 42 4.05 3.92 2.59
C GLU A 42 4.79 3.09 3.63
N ALA A 43 4.12 2.76 4.75
CA ALA A 43 4.71 1.91 5.79
C ALA A 43 5.15 0.55 5.24
N LEU A 44 4.33 -0.08 4.39
CA LEU A 44 4.68 -1.34 3.72
C LEU A 44 5.95 -1.17 2.89
N VAL A 45 6.00 -0.15 2.03
CA VAL A 45 7.12 0.07 1.11
C VAL A 45 8.42 0.36 1.86
N GLU A 46 8.36 1.14 2.94
CA GLU A 46 9.51 1.40 3.81
C GLU A 46 10.05 0.12 4.44
N ALA A 47 9.17 -0.70 5.01
CA ALA A 47 9.55 -1.97 5.61
C ALA A 47 10.12 -2.96 4.58
N VAL A 48 9.57 -2.97 3.35
CA VAL A 48 10.10 -3.76 2.23
C VAL A 48 11.50 -3.27 1.82
N LYS A 49 11.70 -1.96 1.68
CA LYS A 49 13.02 -1.37 1.36
C LYS A 49 14.07 -1.71 2.43
N ALA A 50 13.69 -1.64 3.70
CA ALA A 50 14.55 -1.98 4.83
C ALA A 50 14.78 -3.49 5.01
N ASN A 51 14.00 -4.33 4.32
CA ASN A 51 13.92 -5.77 4.57
C ASN A 51 13.63 -6.10 6.05
N ASP A 52 12.78 -5.28 6.69
CA ASP A 52 12.46 -5.39 8.10
C ASP A 52 11.33 -6.40 8.32
N GLN A 53 11.69 -7.68 8.42
CA GLN A 53 10.73 -8.77 8.59
C GLN A 53 9.85 -8.64 9.86
N PRO A 54 10.38 -8.19 11.02
CA PRO A 54 9.54 -7.85 12.17
C PRO A 54 8.47 -6.80 11.86
N VAL A 55 8.84 -5.68 11.22
CA VAL A 55 7.90 -4.60 10.89
C VAL A 55 6.90 -5.03 9.82
N LEU A 56 7.35 -5.74 8.78
CA LEU A 56 6.44 -6.28 7.77
C LEU A 56 5.37 -7.19 8.41
N ARG A 57 5.70 -7.90 9.50
CA ARG A 57 4.74 -8.77 10.20
C ARG A 57 3.70 -7.97 10.98
N THR A 58 4.08 -6.82 11.56
CA THR A 58 3.13 -5.94 12.24
C THR A 58 2.22 -5.24 11.23
N ILE A 59 2.73 -4.86 10.07
CA ILE A 59 1.94 -4.22 8.99
C ILE A 59 0.94 -5.19 8.37
N LEU A 60 1.40 -6.37 7.94
CA LEU A 60 0.57 -7.34 7.22
C LEU A 60 -0.28 -8.24 8.13
N GLY A 61 0.02 -8.25 9.44
CA GLY A 61 -0.70 -9.01 10.44
C GLY A 61 -0.30 -10.49 10.56
N PRO A 62 -0.90 -11.24 11.50
CA PRO A 62 -0.45 -12.58 11.90
C PRO A 62 -0.57 -13.67 10.82
N HIS A 63 -1.39 -13.44 9.79
CA HIS A 63 -1.57 -14.37 8.66
C HIS A 63 -0.56 -14.17 7.53
N SER A 64 0.33 -13.17 7.63
CA SER A 64 1.29 -12.82 6.59
C SER A 64 2.48 -13.78 6.46
N ARG A 65 2.72 -14.65 7.45
CA ARG A 65 3.93 -15.50 7.49
C ARG A 65 4.15 -16.37 6.25
N ARG A 66 3.08 -16.82 5.57
CA ARG A 66 3.18 -17.59 4.32
C ARG A 66 3.44 -16.71 3.09
N LEU A 67 3.15 -15.42 3.17
CA LEU A 67 3.29 -14.45 2.08
C LEU A 67 4.67 -13.78 2.05
N MET A 68 5.41 -13.84 3.17
CA MET A 68 6.65 -13.09 3.34
C MET A 68 7.92 -13.84 2.93
N SER A 69 7.87 -15.17 2.82
CA SER A 69 9.02 -15.96 2.39
C SER A 69 8.56 -17.19 1.62
N SER A 70 9.15 -17.38 0.45
CA SER A 70 9.01 -18.59 -0.37
C SER A 70 9.82 -19.77 0.17
N GLY A 71 10.69 -19.55 1.16
CA GLY A 71 11.68 -20.51 1.64
C GLY A 71 13.00 -20.47 0.86
N ASP A 72 13.08 -19.72 -0.24
CA ASP A 72 14.29 -19.46 -1.00
C ASP A 72 14.70 -17.98 -0.85
N LYS A 73 15.85 -17.75 -0.20
CA LYS A 73 16.34 -16.39 0.07
C LYS A 73 16.66 -15.59 -1.19
N VAL A 74 17.08 -16.24 -2.27
CA VAL A 74 17.40 -15.58 -3.55
C VAL A 74 16.10 -15.18 -4.23
N ALA A 75 15.10 -16.06 -4.27
CA ALA A 75 13.78 -15.74 -4.81
C ALA A 75 13.08 -14.62 -4.01
N ASP A 76 13.20 -14.63 -2.68
CA ASP A 76 12.66 -13.59 -1.79
C ASP A 76 13.35 -12.24 -2.04
N GLN A 77 14.68 -12.25 -2.27
CA GLN A 77 15.45 -11.05 -2.65
C GLN A 77 14.98 -10.48 -3.99
N GLN A 78 14.87 -11.33 -5.01
CA GLN A 78 14.47 -10.91 -6.36
C GLN A 78 13.03 -10.36 -6.36
N SER A 79 12.12 -11.02 -5.66
CA SER A 79 10.73 -10.57 -5.53
C SER A 79 10.65 -9.20 -4.88
N ARG A 80 11.49 -8.96 -3.87
CA ARG A 80 11.57 -7.67 -3.17
C ARG A 80 12.11 -6.56 -4.06
N GLU A 81 13.19 -6.83 -4.79
CA GLU A 81 13.78 -5.88 -5.74
C GLU A 81 12.80 -5.54 -6.87
N ALA A 82 12.10 -6.55 -7.40
CA ALA A 82 11.08 -6.36 -8.43
C ALA A 82 9.91 -5.49 -7.93
N PHE A 83 9.44 -5.73 -6.70
CA PHE A 83 8.41 -4.89 -6.07
C PHE A 83 8.87 -3.43 -5.93
N ILE A 84 10.06 -3.20 -5.35
CA ILE A 84 10.60 -1.85 -5.14
C ILE A 84 10.75 -1.12 -6.48
N LYS A 85 11.26 -1.81 -7.51
CA LYS A 85 11.39 -1.27 -8.85
C LYS A 85 10.02 -0.88 -9.42
N ALA A 86 9.05 -1.80 -9.44
CA ALA A 86 7.72 -1.54 -9.98
C ALA A 86 7.03 -0.37 -9.25
N TYR A 87 7.10 -0.33 -7.92
CA TYR A 87 6.55 0.76 -7.10
C TYR A 87 7.18 2.11 -7.45
N SER A 88 8.49 2.14 -7.71
CA SER A 88 9.22 3.37 -8.07
C SER A 88 8.90 3.87 -9.48
N GLU A 89 8.56 2.96 -10.41
CA GLU A 89 8.21 3.31 -11.79
C GLU A 89 6.82 3.95 -11.88
N ALA A 90 5.84 3.35 -11.20
CA ALA A 90 4.51 3.91 -11.04
C ALA A 90 3.83 3.26 -9.83
N ASN A 91 3.04 4.03 -9.11
CA ASN A 91 2.14 3.48 -8.09
C ASN A 91 0.88 4.34 -7.99
N LYS A 92 -0.21 3.70 -7.58
CA LYS A 92 -1.44 4.37 -7.17
C LYS A 92 -2.20 3.52 -6.19
N VAL A 93 -2.88 4.17 -5.26
CA VAL A 93 -3.90 3.53 -4.44
C VAL A 93 -5.24 3.69 -5.14
N VAL A 94 -5.92 2.57 -5.40
CA VAL A 94 -7.26 2.54 -5.98
C VAL A 94 -8.25 2.15 -4.90
N LEU A 95 -9.24 3.01 -4.63
CA LEU A 95 -10.36 2.67 -3.76
C LEU A 95 -11.35 1.79 -4.50
N ASP A 96 -11.73 0.67 -3.87
CA ASP A 96 -12.84 -0.18 -4.30
C ASP A 96 -13.98 0.00 -3.29
N GLY A 97 -14.86 0.96 -3.59
CA GLY A 97 -15.84 1.48 -2.63
C GLY A 97 -15.22 2.22 -1.44
N ASP A 98 -15.96 2.28 -0.33
CA ASP A 98 -15.56 3.07 0.85
C ASP A 98 -14.76 2.29 1.90
N GLN A 99 -14.60 0.98 1.69
CA GLN A 99 -14.08 0.05 2.70
C GLN A 99 -12.88 -0.76 2.25
N GLN A 100 -12.47 -0.65 0.99
CA GLN A 100 -11.34 -1.40 0.45
C GLN A 100 -10.47 -0.51 -0.44
N ALA A 101 -9.16 -0.74 -0.39
CA ALA A 101 -8.19 -0.06 -1.22
C ALA A 101 -7.14 -1.07 -1.71
N VAL A 102 -6.67 -0.90 -2.94
CA VAL A 102 -5.67 -1.77 -3.57
C VAL A 102 -4.50 -0.91 -4.02
N LEU A 103 -3.29 -1.29 -3.60
CA LEU A 103 -2.07 -0.73 -4.17
C LEU A 103 -1.86 -1.32 -5.56
N VAL A 104 -1.74 -0.48 -6.57
CA VAL A 104 -1.39 -0.85 -7.94
C VAL A 104 0.01 -0.32 -8.24
N ILE A 105 0.90 -1.16 -8.77
CA ILE A 105 2.30 -0.81 -9.03
C ILE A 105 2.74 -1.12 -10.46
N GLY A 106 3.77 -0.42 -10.91
CA GLY A 106 4.37 -0.59 -12.23
C GLY A 106 3.53 -0.02 -13.36
N GLN A 107 4.15 0.05 -14.55
CA GLN A 107 3.48 0.52 -15.77
C GLN A 107 2.43 -0.47 -16.27
N ASP A 108 2.56 -1.75 -15.92
CA ASP A 108 1.60 -2.81 -16.23
C ASP A 108 0.39 -2.82 -15.28
N GLU A 109 0.29 -1.83 -14.38
CA GLU A 109 -0.83 -1.65 -13.45
C GLU A 109 -1.14 -2.89 -12.62
N TRP A 110 -0.09 -3.54 -12.10
CA TRP A 110 -0.24 -4.78 -11.35
C TRP A 110 -0.88 -4.54 -9.97
N PRO A 111 -2.06 -5.10 -9.67
CA PRO A 111 -2.69 -4.95 -8.37
C PRO A 111 -2.01 -5.85 -7.33
N MET A 112 -1.69 -5.27 -6.18
CA MET A 112 -1.15 -6.03 -5.06
C MET A 112 -2.20 -7.00 -4.50
N PRO A 113 -1.81 -8.25 -4.19
CA PRO A 113 -2.75 -9.29 -3.76
C PRO A 113 -3.27 -9.10 -2.33
N ILE A 114 -2.68 -8.20 -1.55
CA ILE A 114 -3.07 -7.91 -0.17
C ILE A 114 -3.69 -6.50 -0.15
N PRO A 115 -5.03 -6.38 -0.21
CA PRO A 115 -5.69 -5.09 -0.14
C PRO A 115 -5.61 -4.49 1.26
N LEU A 116 -5.87 -3.19 1.39
CA LEU A 116 -6.22 -2.57 2.66
C LEU A 116 -7.74 -2.56 2.82
N VAL A 117 -8.21 -2.88 4.03
CA VAL A 117 -9.62 -2.83 4.40
C VAL A 117 -9.82 -1.85 5.55
N LYS A 118 -10.93 -1.11 5.50
CA LYS A 118 -11.32 -0.15 6.53
C LYS A 118 -12.01 -0.86 7.69
N SER A 119 -11.56 -0.58 8.90
CA SER A 119 -12.15 -1.06 10.15
C SER A 119 -12.45 0.12 11.09
N PRO A 120 -13.16 -0.10 12.21
CA PRO A 120 -13.36 0.94 13.22
C PRO A 120 -12.05 1.49 13.82
N ALA A 121 -10.95 0.73 13.79
CA ALA A 121 -9.64 1.14 14.29
C ALA A 121 -8.77 1.85 13.24
N GLY A 122 -9.22 1.90 11.98
CA GLY A 122 -8.45 2.43 10.84
C GLY A 122 -8.32 1.42 9.70
N TRP A 123 -7.45 1.73 8.75
CA TRP A 123 -7.12 0.87 7.62
C TRP A 123 -6.09 -0.18 8.03
N ARG A 124 -6.26 -1.42 7.61
CA ARG A 124 -5.28 -2.49 7.82
C ARG A 124 -5.14 -3.31 6.56
N PHE A 125 -3.99 -3.94 6.35
CA PHE A 125 -3.87 -4.95 5.30
C PHE A 125 -4.73 -6.16 5.64
N ASP A 126 -5.51 -6.61 4.66
CA ASP A 126 -6.23 -7.87 4.74
C ASP A 126 -5.38 -8.93 4.06
N SER A 127 -4.56 -9.63 4.85
CA SER A 127 -3.89 -10.83 4.40
C SER A 127 -4.91 -11.97 4.48
N PRO A 128 -5.60 -12.37 3.40
CA PRO A 128 -6.36 -13.61 3.43
C PRO A 128 -5.40 -14.74 3.78
N GLN A 129 -5.94 -15.81 4.38
CA GLN A 129 -5.20 -17.06 4.49
C GLN A 129 -4.94 -17.63 3.09
N GLY A 130 -3.89 -17.14 2.42
CA GLY A 130 -3.19 -17.83 1.34
C GLY A 130 -2.09 -18.68 1.95
#